data_AF-A0A821KPB9-F1
#
_entry.id   AF-A0A821KPB9-F1
#
_cell.length_a   1.000
_cell.length_b   1.000
_cell.length_c   1.000
_cell.angle_alpha   90.00
_cell.angle_beta   90.00
_cell.angle_gamma   90.00
#
_symmetry.space_group_name_H-M   'P 1'
#
loop_
_entity.id
_entity.type
_entity.pdbx_description
1 polymer ?
#
loop_
_entity_poly.entity_id
_entity_poly.type
_entity_poly.pdbx_seq_one_letter_code
_entity_poly.pdbx_strand_id
1 'polypeptide(L)'
;MKYSESHVPVIYGLQISRRDRDDTRERYCRAILTLFVLWHTVTDLCGISQTWEDAFKFRQHLILRHFWTIIENIQSLHECKKDRDDHLLQVIAKAQADNDSIDPVLIPANQEFGGEYGTDDSDDLLQLLGNLDENTVAMFNATTNST
;
A
#
# COMPACT_ATOMS: atom_id res chain seq x y z
N MET A 1 -7.04 -35.00 11.27
CA MET A 1 -6.68 -33.59 11.55
C MET A 1 -7.45 -32.73 10.56
N LYS A 2 -8.43 -31.95 11.02
CA LYS A 2 -9.09 -30.95 10.17
C LYS A 2 -8.06 -29.87 9.88
N TYR A 3 -7.85 -29.54 8.60
CA TYR A 3 -7.02 -28.40 8.22
C TYR A 3 -7.59 -27.17 8.92
N SER A 4 -6.79 -26.54 9.77
CA SER A 4 -7.10 -25.24 10.36
C SER A 4 -7.19 -24.25 9.21
N GLU A 5 -8.40 -23.81 8.88
CA GLU A 5 -8.63 -22.79 7.86
C GLU A 5 -7.78 -21.56 8.19
N SER A 6 -6.97 -21.14 7.23
CA SER A 6 -6.16 -19.94 7.36
C SER A 6 -7.07 -18.74 7.10
N HIS A 7 -7.36 -17.96 8.15
CA HIS A 7 -8.17 -16.76 8.04
C HIS A 7 -7.27 -15.57 7.69
N VAL A 8 -7.52 -14.95 6.54
CA VAL A 8 -6.84 -13.72 6.12
C VAL A 8 -7.82 -12.56 6.28
N PRO A 9 -7.61 -11.67 7.26
CA PRO A 9 -8.48 -10.52 7.46
C PRO A 9 -8.27 -9.50 6.34
N VAL A 10 -9.37 -9.10 5.68
CA VAL A 10 -9.38 -7.99 4.72
C VAL A 10 -9.81 -6.73 5.46
N ILE A 11 -8.92 -5.74 5.53
CA ILE A 11 -9.21 -4.46 6.18
C ILE A 11 -9.79 -3.52 5.12
N TYR A 12 -11.07 -3.16 5.29
CA TYR A 12 -11.72 -2.17 4.44
C TYR A 12 -11.51 -0.76 4.97
N GLY A 13 -11.13 0.17 4.09
CA GLY A 13 -10.95 1.58 4.42
C GLY A 13 -9.54 2.09 4.13
N LEU A 14 -9.17 3.19 4.77
CA LEU A 14 -7.84 3.79 4.59
C LEU A 14 -6.74 2.82 4.99
N GLN A 15 -5.71 2.73 4.16
CA GLN A 15 -4.53 1.91 4.41
C GLN A 15 -3.89 2.28 5.75
N ILE A 16 -3.63 1.27 6.58
CA ILE A 16 -2.94 1.46 7.87
C ILE A 16 -1.52 1.92 7.58
N SER A 17 -1.10 3.02 8.22
CA SER A 17 0.25 3.58 8.09
C SER A 17 1.32 2.58 8.53
N ARG A 18 2.55 2.74 8.05
CA ARG A 18 3.67 1.90 8.47
C ARG A 18 4.10 2.20 9.90
N ARG A 19 4.62 1.19 10.60
CA ARG A 19 5.13 1.37 11.97
C ARG A 19 6.43 2.18 12.00
N ASP A 20 7.30 1.97 11.03
CA ASP A 20 8.67 2.49 10.98
C ASP A 20 8.78 3.96 10.54
N ARG A 21 7.64 4.61 10.23
CA ARG A 21 7.58 6.00 9.77
C ARG A 21 7.15 6.95 10.89
N ASP A 22 8.03 7.85 11.31
CA ASP A 22 7.76 8.78 12.41
C ASP A 22 6.70 9.83 12.04
N ASP A 23 6.67 10.30 10.79
CA ASP A 23 5.68 11.25 10.27
C ASP A 23 4.24 10.73 10.33
N THR A 24 4.07 9.40 10.29
CA THR A 24 2.76 8.75 10.34
C THR A 24 2.53 7.92 11.61
N ARG A 25 3.42 8.01 12.60
CA ARG A 25 3.41 7.20 13.83
C ARG A 25 2.12 7.36 14.61
N GLU A 26 1.65 8.59 14.83
CA GLU A 26 0.39 8.87 15.53
C GLU A 26 -0.82 8.23 14.82
N ARG A 27 -0.83 8.27 13.48
CA ARG A 27 -1.90 7.66 12.68
C ARG A 27 -1.86 6.13 12.76
N TYR A 28 -0.66 5.54 12.71
CA TYR A 28 -0.45 4.11 12.93
C TYR A 28 -0.97 3.68 14.30
N CYS A 29 -0.50 4.32 15.37
CA CYS A 29 -0.89 3.99 16.74
C CYS A 29 -2.40 4.08 16.95
N ARG A 30 -3.04 5.14 16.42
CA ARG A 30 -4.50 5.29 16.43
C ARG A 30 -5.20 4.13 15.72
N ALA A 31 -4.76 3.77 14.52
CA ALA A 31 -5.38 2.69 13.74
C ALA A 31 -5.29 1.34 14.47
N ILE A 32 -4.11 0.99 15.00
CA ILE A 32 -3.90 -0.28 15.70
C ILE A 32 -4.75 -0.35 16.97
N LEU A 33 -4.78 0.70 17.78
CA LEU A 33 -5.63 0.75 18.97
C LEU A 33 -7.11 0.62 18.63
N THR A 34 -7.56 1.31 17.58
CA THR A 34 -8.98 1.30 17.16
C THR A 34 -9.43 -0.08 16.71
N LEU A 35 -8.57 -0.83 16.02
CA LEU A 35 -8.93 -2.12 15.41
C LEU A 35 -8.73 -3.31 16.35
N PHE A 36 -7.73 -3.26 17.25
CA PHE A 36 -7.26 -4.43 17.98
C PHE A 36 -7.41 -4.36 19.49
N VAL A 37 -7.85 -3.22 20.03
CA VAL A 37 -8.26 -3.08 21.43
C VAL A 37 -9.78 -3.00 21.49
N LEU A 38 -10.40 -3.56 22.53
CA LEU A 38 -11.83 -3.37 22.78
C LEU A 38 -12.05 -2.02 23.46
N TRP A 39 -12.98 -1.22 22.93
CA TRP A 39 -13.29 0.12 23.45
C TRP A 39 -14.77 0.45 23.25
N HIS A 40 -15.29 1.33 24.10
CA HIS A 40 -16.63 1.88 23.98
C HIS A 40 -16.60 3.37 23.63
N THR A 41 -15.56 4.06 24.07
CA THR A 41 -15.34 5.49 23.85
C THR A 41 -13.91 5.74 23.40
N VAL A 42 -13.68 6.87 22.71
CA VAL A 42 -12.33 7.25 22.27
C VAL A 42 -11.38 7.44 23.47
N THR A 43 -11.91 7.85 24.62
CA THR A 43 -11.15 8.02 25.87
C THR A 43 -10.60 6.71 26.43
N ASP A 44 -11.21 5.56 26.11
CA ASP A 44 -10.69 4.24 26.49
C ASP A 44 -9.37 3.95 25.75
N LEU A 45 -9.26 4.44 24.51
CA LEU A 45 -8.08 4.27 23.66
C LEU A 45 -7.02 5.33 23.93
N CYS A 46 -7.38 6.60 24.01
CA CYS A 46 -6.45 7.72 24.17
C CYS A 46 -7.03 8.80 25.08
N GLY A 47 -6.28 9.15 26.13
CA GLY A 47 -6.67 10.22 27.06
C GLY A 47 -6.58 11.61 26.40
N ILE A 48 -7.29 12.59 26.97
CA ILE A 48 -7.42 13.95 26.41
C ILE A 48 -6.06 14.67 26.27
N SER A 49 -5.13 14.42 27.19
CA SER A 49 -3.80 15.03 27.22
C SER A 49 -2.69 14.07 26.79
N GLN A 50 -3.04 12.95 26.16
CA GLN A 50 -2.11 11.88 25.80
C GLN A 50 -1.94 11.82 24.27
N THR A 51 -0.72 11.52 23.80
CA THR A 51 -0.46 11.23 22.38
C THR A 51 -0.89 9.81 22.03
N TRP A 52 -1.21 9.52 20.76
CA TRP A 52 -1.57 8.17 20.36
C TRP A 52 -0.41 7.19 20.54
N GLU A 53 0.84 7.64 20.38
CA GLU A 53 2.01 6.82 20.64
C GLU A 53 2.12 6.41 22.11
N ASP A 54 1.96 7.35 23.04
CA ASP A 54 2.00 7.05 24.48
C ASP A 54 0.83 6.14 24.87
N ALA A 55 -0.34 6.39 24.30
CA ALA A 55 -1.52 5.56 24.51
C ALA A 55 -1.27 4.12 24.03
N PHE A 56 -0.63 3.97 22.88
CA PHE A 56 -0.28 2.68 22.31
C PHE A 56 0.72 1.94 23.19
N LYS A 57 1.79 2.61 23.64
CA LYS A 57 2.79 2.02 24.56
C LYS A 57 2.13 1.48 25.83
N PHE A 58 1.17 2.23 26.39
CA PHE A 58 0.46 1.83 27.60
C PHE A 58 -0.52 0.66 27.35
N ARG A 59 -1.20 0.62 26.20
CA ARG A 59 -2.33 -0.29 25.94
C ARG A 59 -2.03 -1.48 25.05
N GLN A 60 -0.85 -1.55 24.43
CA GLN A 60 -0.44 -2.65 23.55
C GLN A 60 -0.57 -4.04 24.20
N HIS A 61 -0.44 -4.12 25.53
CA HIS A 61 -0.60 -5.36 26.28
C HIS A 61 -2.05 -5.90 26.29
N LEU A 62 -3.04 -5.06 25.98
CA LEU A 62 -4.44 -5.44 25.85
C LEU A 62 -4.73 -6.14 24.51
N ILE A 63 -3.82 -6.02 23.53
CA ILE A 63 -3.94 -6.67 22.23
C ILE A 63 -3.64 -8.15 22.38
N LEU A 64 -4.61 -9.00 22.00
CA LEU A 64 -4.48 -10.45 22.04
C LEU A 64 -3.32 -10.93 21.16
N ARG A 65 -2.59 -11.95 21.63
CA ARG A 65 -1.39 -12.48 20.96
C ARG A 65 -1.62 -12.86 19.50
N HIS A 66 -2.77 -13.40 19.13
CA HIS A 66 -3.05 -13.79 17.74
C HIS A 66 -3.24 -12.59 16.80
N PHE A 67 -3.65 -11.44 17.32
CA PHE A 67 -3.78 -10.21 16.52
C PHE A 67 -2.42 -9.60 16.18
N TRP A 68 -1.39 -9.83 17.00
CA TRP A 68 -0.03 -9.38 16.67
C TRP A 68 0.50 -9.95 15.36
N THR A 69 0.13 -11.20 15.02
CA THR A 69 0.47 -11.76 13.71
C THR A 69 -0.11 -10.94 12.57
N ILE A 70 -1.35 -10.44 12.70
CA ILE A 70 -1.97 -9.57 11.70
C ILE A 70 -1.23 -8.23 11.64
N ILE A 71 -0.90 -7.65 12.81
CA ILE A 71 -0.19 -6.37 12.90
C ILE A 71 1.19 -6.44 12.23
N GLU A 72 1.96 -7.50 12.48
CA GLU A 72 3.25 -7.69 11.81
C GLU A 72 3.08 -7.96 10.31
N ASN A 73 2.06 -8.73 9.90
CA ASN A 73 1.77 -8.95 8.49
C ASN A 73 1.43 -7.65 7.74
N ILE A 74 0.77 -6.68 8.39
CA ILE A 74 0.53 -5.35 7.80
C ILE A 74 1.87 -4.68 7.48
N GLN A 75 2.84 -4.74 8.39
CA GLN A 75 4.18 -4.19 8.16
C GLN A 75 4.90 -4.92 7.02
N SER A 76 4.88 -6.26 7.03
CA SER A 76 5.49 -7.06 5.95
C SER A 76 4.87 -6.77 4.58
N LEU A 77 3.55 -6.56 4.51
CA LEU A 77 2.87 -6.17 3.26
C LEU A 77 3.42 -4.85 2.70
N HIS A 78 3.68 -3.86 3.56
CA HIS A 78 4.27 -2.59 3.14
C HIS A 78 5.71 -2.73 2.65
N GLU A 79 6.48 -3.62 3.27
CA GLU A 79 7.86 -3.92 2.87
C GLU A 79 7.87 -4.61 1.51
N CYS A 80 7.06 -5.66 1.31
CA CYS A 80 6.94 -6.32 0.01
C CYS A 80 6.44 -5.38 -1.09
N LYS A 81 5.47 -4.50 -0.79
CA LYS A 81 4.99 -3.50 -1.75
C LYS A 81 6.11 -2.54 -2.14
N LYS A 82 6.87 -2.05 -1.16
CA LYS A 82 8.02 -1.18 -1.41
C LYS A 82 9.07 -1.87 -2.28
N ASP A 83 9.48 -3.10 -1.93
CA ASP A 83 10.51 -3.82 -2.68
C ASP A 83 10.09 -4.09 -4.13
N ARG A 84 8.81 -4.42 -4.34
CA ARG A 84 8.22 -4.57 -5.67
C ARG A 84 8.27 -3.27 -6.46
N ASP A 85 7.85 -2.16 -5.85
CA ASP A 85 7.79 -0.86 -6.51
C ASP A 85 9.21 -0.35 -6.82
N ASP A 86 10.16 -0.52 -5.90
CA ASP A 86 11.58 -0.20 -6.11
C ASP A 86 12.20 -1.03 -7.25
N HIS A 87 11.89 -2.33 -7.32
CA HIS A 87 12.31 -3.19 -8.43
C HIS A 87 11.70 -2.76 -9.77
N LEU A 88 10.41 -2.41 -9.78
CA LEU A 88 9.73 -1.93 -10.99
C LEU A 88 10.37 -0.65 -11.52
N LEU A 89 10.67 0.31 -10.64
CA LEU A 89 11.36 1.56 -11.02
C LEU A 89 12.73 1.28 -11.64
N GLN A 90 13.49 0.32 -11.12
CA GLN A 90 14.78 -0.09 -11.70
C GLN A 90 14.62 -0.70 -13.09
N VAL A 91 13.60 -1.54 -13.29
CA VAL A 91 13.31 -2.15 -14.60
C VAL A 91 12.93 -1.07 -15.62
N ILE A 92 12.09 -0.10 -15.23
CA ILE A 92 11.70 1.03 -16.08
C ILE A 92 12.91 1.87 -16.47
N ALA A 93 13.74 2.25 -15.49
CA ALA A 93 14.94 3.06 -15.73
C ALA A 93 15.94 2.35 -16.67
N LYS A 94 16.08 1.03 -16.52
CA LYS A 94 16.93 0.24 -17.42
C LYS A 94 16.38 0.17 -18.84
N ALA A 95 15.08 -0.04 -19.00
CA ALA A 95 14.44 -0.06 -20.32
C ALA A 95 14.59 1.27 -21.07
N GLN A 96 14.53 2.40 -20.34
CA GLN A 96 14.78 3.73 -20.90
C GLN A 96 16.24 3.87 -21.38
N ALA A 97 17.21 3.48 -20.55
CA ALA A 97 18.62 3.53 -20.93
C ALA A 97 18.96 2.61 -22.13
N ASP A 98 18.33 1.44 -22.23
CA ASP A 98 18.51 0.53 -23.37
C ASP A 98 17.86 1.09 -24.66
N ASN A 99 16.74 1.82 -24.56
CA ASN A 99 16.12 2.54 -25.69
C ASN A 99 16.96 3.73 -26.17
N ASP A 100 17.61 4.47 -25.27
CA ASP A 100 18.54 5.56 -25.62
C ASP A 100 19.81 5.05 -26.34
N SER A 101 20.05 3.74 -26.32
CA SER A 101 21.14 3.06 -27.02
C SER A 101 20.75 2.52 -28.40
N ILE A 102 19.55 2.78 -28.91
CA ILE A 102 19.14 2.43 -30.28
C ILE A 102 19.82 3.39 -31.26
N ASP A 103 20.66 2.84 -32.14
CA ASP A 103 21.31 3.56 -33.23
C ASP A 103 20.24 4.30 -34.08
N PRO A 104 20.32 5.64 -34.27
CA PRO A 104 19.29 6.43 -34.97
C PRO A 104 19.03 6.01 -36.42
N VAL A 105 19.83 5.09 -36.97
CA VAL A 105 19.69 4.52 -38.31
C VAL A 105 18.41 3.67 -38.47
N LEU A 106 17.76 3.22 -37.40
CA LEU A 106 16.55 2.37 -37.48
C LEU A 106 15.22 3.13 -37.39
N ILE A 107 15.21 4.46 -37.49
CA ILE A 107 13.95 5.21 -37.61
C ILE A 107 13.43 5.08 -39.05
N PRO A 108 12.26 4.46 -39.30
CA PRO A 108 11.67 4.45 -40.64
C PRO A 108 11.40 5.89 -41.05
N ALA A 109 11.86 6.28 -42.25
CA ALA A 109 11.82 7.65 -42.79
C ALA A 109 10.42 8.26 -42.99
N ASN A 110 9.38 7.63 -42.44
CA ASN A 110 7.98 7.91 -42.71
C ASN A 110 7.24 8.47 -41.49
N GLN A 111 7.90 8.56 -40.33
CA GLN A 111 7.29 9.09 -39.11
C GLN A 111 7.72 10.57 -38.95
N GLU A 112 6.90 11.50 -39.43
CA GLU A 112 7.00 12.90 -39.03
C GLU A 112 6.77 12.97 -37.51
N PHE A 113 7.85 13.00 -36.73
CA PHE A 113 7.84 13.15 -35.28
C PHE A 113 7.59 14.64 -34.95
N GLY A 114 6.32 15.04 -35.09
CA GLY A 114 5.81 16.24 -34.47
C GLY A 114 5.23 15.89 -33.10
N GLY A 115 5.99 16.14 -32.03
CA GLY A 115 5.48 16.08 -30.67
C GLY A 115 6.55 15.74 -29.65
N GLU A 116 6.98 16.74 -28.89
CA GLU A 116 7.64 16.56 -27.59
C GLU A 116 6.79 15.65 -26.71
N TYR A 117 7.20 14.39 -26.52
CA TYR A 117 6.74 13.59 -25.38
C TYR A 117 7.77 13.77 -24.28
N GLY A 118 7.49 14.73 -23.40
CA GLY A 118 8.26 14.97 -22.19
C GLY A 118 8.12 13.80 -21.21
N THR A 119 8.99 13.80 -20.21
CA THR A 119 9.10 12.84 -19.09
C THR A 119 7.85 12.67 -18.21
N ASP A 120 6.69 13.20 -18.60
CA ASP A 120 5.42 13.14 -17.87
C ASP A 120 4.76 11.74 -17.96
N ASP A 121 5.10 10.95 -19.00
CA ASP A 121 4.46 9.65 -19.27
C ASP A 121 4.75 8.58 -18.19
N SER A 122 5.86 8.68 -17.43
CA SER A 122 6.15 7.68 -16.40
C SER A 122 5.29 7.84 -15.16
N ASP A 123 4.98 9.07 -14.77
CA ASP A 123 4.14 9.35 -13.61
C ASP A 123 2.67 9.01 -13.92
N ASP A 124 2.23 9.29 -15.15
CA ASP A 124 0.93 8.87 -15.68
C ASP A 124 0.80 7.34 -15.73
N LEU A 125 1.88 6.61 -16.08
CA LEU A 125 1.88 5.15 -16.12
C LEU A 125 1.87 4.53 -14.71
N LEU A 126 2.58 5.12 -13.75
CA LEU A 126 2.51 4.72 -12.33
C LEU A 126 1.12 5.00 -11.74
N GLN A 127 0.51 6.13 -12.11
CA GLN A 127 -0.86 6.45 -11.72
C GLN A 127 -1.88 5.50 -12.34
N LEU A 128 -1.72 5.15 -13.62
CA LEU A 128 -2.56 4.20 -14.33
C LEU A 128 -2.50 2.79 -13.71
N LEU A 129 -1.32 2.33 -13.30
CA LEU A 129 -1.16 1.05 -12.60
C LEU A 129 -1.74 1.10 -11.17
N GLY A 130 -1.66 2.24 -10.49
CA GLY A 130 -2.38 2.47 -9.23
C GLY A 130 -3.90 2.34 -9.39
N ASN A 131 -4.44 2.88 -10.50
CA ASN A 131 -5.87 2.81 -10.83
C ASN A 131 -6.33 1.41 -11.26
N LEU A 132 -5.42 0.53 -11.73
CA LEU A 132 -5.77 -0.86 -12.01
C LEU A 132 -6.15 -1.61 -10.73
N ASP A 133 -5.59 -1.29 -9.57
CA ASP A 133 -5.99 -1.89 -8.29
C ASP A 133 -7.45 -1.52 -7.95
N GLU A 134 -7.81 -0.24 -8.10
CA GLU A 134 -9.18 0.26 -7.87
C GLU A 134 -10.20 -0.33 -8.87
N ASN A 135 -9.83 -0.40 -10.14
CA ASN A 135 -10.70 -0.93 -11.19
C ASN A 135 -10.81 -2.46 -11.16
N THR A 136 -9.75 -3.18 -10.79
CA THR A 136 -9.79 -4.64 -10.62
C THR A 136 -10.67 -5.02 -9.44
N VAL A 137 -10.63 -4.24 -8.34
CA VAL A 137 -11.54 -4.39 -7.19
C VAL A 137 -12.99 -4.04 -7.57
N ALA A 138 -13.21 -2.98 -8.36
CA ALA A 138 -14.55 -2.60 -8.83
C ALA A 138 -15.18 -3.65 -9.76
N MET A 139 -14.38 -4.25 -10.65
CA MET A 139 -14.84 -5.29 -11.58
C MET A 139 -15.19 -6.60 -10.85
N PHE A 140 -14.47 -6.94 -9.78
CA PHE A 140 -14.80 -8.07 -8.92
C PHE A 140 -16.14 -7.85 -8.18
N ASN A 141 -16.36 -6.66 -7.63
CA ASN A 141 -17.59 -6.31 -6.91
C ASN A 141 -18.83 -6.19 -7.82
N ALA A 142 -18.67 -5.80 -9.08
CA ALA A 142 -19.76 -5.77 -10.06
C ALA A 142 -20.22 -7.19 -10.43
N THR A 143 -19.31 -8.16 -10.40
CA THR A 143 -19.60 -9.57 -10.73
C THR A 143 -20.31 -10.29 -9.57
N THR A 144 -20.04 -9.90 -8.33
CA THR A 144 -20.68 -10.50 -7.13
C THR A 144 -22.09 -9.99 -6.84
N ASN A 145 -22.51 -8.87 -7.43
CA ASN A 145 -23.84 -8.29 -7.21
C ASN A 145 -24.89 -8.72 -8.25
N SER A 146 -24.56 -9.63 -9.18
CA SER A 146 -25.46 -10.14 -10.23
C SER A 146 -25.90 -11.59 -10.05
N THR A 147 -25.92 -12.12 -8.82
CA THR A 147 -26.57 -13.42 -8.51
C THR A 147 -27.34 -13.33 -7.20
#